data_AF-A0A2T5BXS0-F1
#
_entry.id   AF-A0A2T5BXS0-F1
#
_cell.length_a   1.000
_cell.length_b   1.000
_cell.length_c   1.000
_cell.angle_alpha   90.00
_cell.angle_beta   90.00
_cell.angle_gamma   90.00
#
_symmetry.space_group_name_H-M   'P 1'
#
loop_
_entity.id
_entity.type
_entity.pdbx_description
1 polymer ?
#
loop_
_entity_poly.entity_id
_entity_poly.type
_entity_poly.pdbx_seq_one_letter_code
_entity_poly.pdbx_strand_id
1 'polypeptide(L)'
;MLLMVGFHRANRRCSAPTIFVVRMPQYKQVQRTDNIYSLNTTKLPRLKQRALEATSFMIEANTKTLYLTIKKEYFDQIERGEKESEFREFKRHWIQKLMNANGTFKHYDLILFRNGYHKNAPQITVEFKGIRIIKQKRGWFRHQKYFEIKLGKITSRST
;
A
#
# COMPACT_ATOMS: atom_id res chain seq x y z
N MET A 1 -66.10 7.32 -33.26
CA MET A 1 -65.63 8.70 -33.01
C MET A 1 -64.12 8.68 -33.09
N LEU A 2 -63.61 9.10 -34.25
CA LEU A 2 -62.21 9.19 -34.62
C LEU A 2 -61.63 10.47 -34.02
N LEU A 3 -60.46 10.41 -33.38
CA LEU A 3 -59.52 11.54 -33.37
C LEU A 3 -58.12 11.01 -33.10
N MET A 4 -57.44 10.74 -34.22
CA MET A 4 -55.99 10.78 -34.28
C MET A 4 -55.51 12.23 -34.15
N VAL A 5 -54.46 12.43 -33.38
CA VAL A 5 -53.48 13.50 -33.61
C VAL A 5 -52.10 12.91 -33.33
N GLY A 6 -51.33 12.69 -34.40
CA GLY A 6 -49.87 12.74 -34.36
C GLY A 6 -49.41 14.18 -34.03
N PHE A 7 -48.14 14.54 -33.97
CA PHE A 7 -46.88 13.92 -34.36
C PHE A 7 -45.82 14.91 -33.84
N HIS A 8 -44.67 14.43 -33.34
CA HIS A 8 -43.32 15.01 -33.46
C HIS A 8 -42.45 14.89 -32.20
N ARG A 9 -41.42 14.05 -32.38
CA ARG A 9 -40.08 14.07 -31.78
C ARG A 9 -39.69 15.36 -31.04
N ALA A 10 -39.29 15.20 -29.78
CA ALA A 10 -38.13 15.90 -29.24
C ALA A 10 -37.39 14.97 -28.29
N ASN A 11 -36.36 14.33 -28.83
CA ASN A 11 -35.35 13.54 -28.13
C ASN A 11 -34.54 14.49 -27.23
N ARG A 12 -35.01 14.76 -26.00
CA ARG A 12 -34.24 15.50 -25.01
C ARG A 12 -33.19 14.57 -24.41
N ARG A 13 -32.08 14.45 -25.13
CA ARG A 13 -30.81 13.98 -24.58
C ARG A 13 -30.48 14.87 -23.39
N CYS A 14 -30.54 14.32 -22.18
CA CYS A 14 -29.95 14.95 -21.01
C CYS A 14 -28.45 15.08 -21.28
N SER A 15 -28.00 16.29 -21.56
CA SER A 15 -26.59 16.65 -21.69
C SER A 15 -25.90 16.43 -20.35
N ALA A 16 -25.02 15.42 -20.31
CA ALA A 16 -24.12 15.18 -19.19
C ALA A 16 -23.29 16.44 -18.90
N PRO A 17 -23.01 16.77 -17.62
CA PRO A 17 -22.10 17.86 -17.32
C PRO A 17 -20.74 17.53 -17.94
N THR A 18 -20.23 18.45 -18.76
CA THR A 18 -18.88 18.42 -19.30
C THR A 18 -17.91 18.58 -18.13
N ILE A 19 -17.45 17.46 -17.58
CA ILE A 19 -16.30 17.46 -16.68
C ILE A 19 -15.10 17.81 -17.54
N PHE A 20 -14.53 18.98 -17.30
CA PHE A 20 -13.19 19.31 -17.76
C PHE A 20 -12.23 18.29 -17.15
N VAL A 21 -11.90 17.26 -17.92
CA VAL A 21 -10.80 16.35 -17.62
C VAL A 21 -9.53 17.16 -17.82
N VAL A 22 -9.01 17.74 -16.73
CA VAL A 22 -7.63 18.18 -16.71
C VAL A 22 -6.81 16.92 -16.95
N ARG A 23 -6.21 16.84 -18.14
CA ARG A 23 -5.43 15.71 -18.62
C ARG A 23 -4.23 15.55 -17.68
N MET A 24 -4.40 14.71 -16.65
CA MET A 24 -3.29 14.32 -15.80
C MET A 24 -2.23 13.66 -16.70
N PRO A 25 -0.96 14.07 -16.62
CA PRO A 25 0.09 13.39 -17.37
C PRO A 25 0.04 11.91 -16.96
N GLN A 26 -0.12 11.04 -17.96
CA GLN A 26 -0.10 9.61 -17.77
C GLN A 26 1.24 9.26 -17.10
N TYR A 27 1.19 8.96 -15.81
CA TYR A 27 2.35 8.46 -15.10
C TYR A 27 2.64 7.08 -15.69
N LYS A 28 3.65 7.01 -16.58
CA LYS A 28 4.15 5.76 -17.13
C LYS A 28 4.44 4.82 -15.96
N GLN A 29 3.76 3.69 -15.93
CA GLN A 29 4.12 2.56 -15.08
C GLN A 29 5.56 2.17 -15.46
N VAL A 30 6.52 2.59 -14.65
CA VAL A 30 7.89 2.10 -14.76
C VAL A 30 7.87 0.69 -14.18
N GLN A 31 7.97 -0.31 -15.05
CA GLN A 31 8.36 -1.67 -14.68
C GLN A 31 9.69 -1.54 -13.94
N ARG A 32 9.66 -1.61 -12.61
CA ARG A 32 10.86 -1.54 -11.79
C ARG A 32 11.55 -2.89 -11.93
N THR A 33 12.44 -2.96 -12.92
CA THR A 33 13.21 -4.15 -13.28
C THR A 33 13.95 -4.68 -12.07
N ASP A 34 13.82 -5.98 -11.90
CA ASP A 34 14.67 -6.94 -11.19
C ASP A 34 15.89 -6.38 -10.45
N ASN A 35 15.93 -6.65 -9.14
CA ASN A 35 17.12 -6.79 -8.30
C ASN A 35 18.39 -6.07 -8.81
N ILE A 36 18.50 -4.76 -8.56
CA ILE A 36 19.64 -3.94 -9.02
C ILE A 36 20.96 -4.31 -8.30
N TYR A 37 20.94 -5.13 -7.25
CA TYR A 37 22.12 -5.40 -6.42
C TYR A 37 22.66 -6.83 -6.50
N SER A 38 22.25 -7.66 -7.47
CA SER A 38 22.94 -8.93 -7.76
C SER A 38 23.96 -8.79 -8.91
N LEU A 39 24.76 -7.72 -8.93
CA LEU A 39 25.90 -7.62 -9.82
C LEU A 39 27.09 -8.35 -9.19
N ASN A 40 27.74 -9.24 -9.94
CA ASN A 40 29.02 -9.82 -9.51
C ASN A 40 30.08 -8.71 -9.51
N THR A 41 30.32 -8.13 -8.33
CA THR A 41 31.10 -6.89 -8.10
C THR A 41 32.60 -7.05 -8.36
N THR A 42 33.07 -8.28 -8.55
CA THR A 42 34.49 -8.64 -8.68
C THR A 42 35.17 -8.01 -9.90
N LYS A 43 34.41 -7.57 -10.91
CA LYS A 43 34.93 -6.93 -12.15
C LYS A 43 34.95 -5.39 -12.13
N LEU A 44 34.47 -4.74 -11.07
CA LEU A 44 34.40 -3.27 -10.99
C LEU A 44 35.68 -2.66 -10.38
N PRO A 45 36.10 -1.46 -10.84
CA PRO A 45 37.22 -0.76 -10.21
C PRO A 45 36.88 -0.42 -8.75
N ARG A 46 37.89 -0.52 -7.87
CA ARG A 46 37.77 -0.39 -6.41
C ARG A 46 37.01 0.84 -5.93
N LEU A 47 37.12 1.97 -6.65
CA LEU A 47 36.38 3.21 -6.35
C LEU A 47 34.84 3.04 -6.50
N LYS A 48 34.39 2.30 -7.52
CA LYS A 48 32.96 2.02 -7.74
C LYS A 48 32.41 1.03 -6.71
N GLN A 49 33.20 0.05 -6.30
CA GLN A 49 32.83 -0.90 -5.23
C GLN A 49 32.55 -0.16 -3.92
N ARG A 50 33.47 0.73 -3.50
CA ARG A 50 33.32 1.53 -2.28
C ARG A 50 32.10 2.45 -2.33
N ALA A 51 31.83 3.06 -3.49
CA ALA A 51 30.64 3.89 -3.67
C ALA A 51 29.34 3.08 -3.57
N LEU A 52 29.30 1.86 -4.13
CA LEU A 52 28.14 0.96 -4.04
C LEU A 52 27.92 0.48 -2.61
N GLU A 53 28.98 0.05 -1.92
CA GLU A 53 28.95 -0.35 -0.51
C GLU A 53 28.46 0.80 0.38
N ALA A 54 29.00 2.00 0.18
CA ALA A 54 28.56 3.20 0.88
C ALA A 54 27.09 3.50 0.59
N THR A 55 26.64 3.37 -0.67
CA THR A 55 25.24 3.62 -1.03
C THR A 55 24.30 2.60 -0.40
N SER A 56 24.64 1.31 -0.44
CA SER A 56 23.86 0.25 0.23
C SER A 56 23.77 0.49 1.73
N PHE A 57 24.88 0.84 2.38
CA PHE A 57 24.92 1.17 3.80
C PHE A 57 24.04 2.38 4.14
N MET A 58 24.09 3.44 3.32
CA MET A 58 23.25 4.63 3.50
C MET A 58 21.76 4.34 3.29
N ILE A 59 21.42 3.44 2.35
CA ILE A 59 20.05 2.99 2.14
C ILE A 59 19.58 2.20 3.36
N GLU A 60 20.35 1.21 3.84
CA GLU A 60 20.04 0.42 5.03
C GLU A 60 19.82 1.31 6.26
N ALA A 61 20.72 2.27 6.49
CA ALA A 61 20.65 3.21 7.59
C ALA A 61 19.40 4.11 7.57
N ASN A 62 18.79 4.33 6.40
CA ASN A 62 17.60 5.16 6.24
C ASN A 62 16.31 4.35 6.01
N THR A 63 16.35 3.02 6.14
CA THR A 63 15.13 2.21 6.02
C THR A 63 14.20 2.43 7.21
N LYS A 64 12.94 2.71 6.92
CA LYS A 64 11.92 2.96 7.95
C LYS A 64 10.95 1.78 8.05
N THR A 65 10.98 1.10 9.18
CA THR A 65 10.19 -0.11 9.44
C THR A 65 8.95 0.16 10.29
N LEU A 66 7.80 -0.34 9.86
CA LEU A 66 6.56 -0.37 10.62
C LEU A 66 6.44 -1.67 11.41
N TYR A 67 6.55 -1.59 12.74
CA TYR A 67 6.42 -2.76 13.62
C TYR A 67 4.97 -3.03 13.98
N LEU A 68 4.47 -4.23 13.71
CA LEU A 68 3.10 -4.66 13.99
C LEU A 68 3.05 -6.01 14.70
N THR A 69 2.41 -6.06 15.86
CA THR A 69 2.03 -7.33 16.47
C THR A 69 0.69 -7.79 15.90
N ILE A 70 0.62 -9.03 15.44
CA ILE A 70 -0.57 -9.66 14.88
C ILE A 70 -0.84 -11.01 15.54
N LYS A 71 -2.06 -11.51 15.36
CA LYS A 71 -2.43 -12.85 15.79
C LYS A 71 -1.82 -13.90 14.86
N LYS A 72 -1.63 -15.11 15.39
CA LYS A 72 -0.98 -16.21 14.69
C LYS A 72 -1.65 -16.55 13.36
N GLU A 73 -2.97 -16.53 13.30
CA GLU A 73 -3.71 -16.93 12.10
C GLU A 73 -3.38 -16.01 10.91
N TYR A 74 -3.31 -14.70 11.16
CA TYR A 74 -2.93 -13.73 10.13
C TYR A 74 -1.43 -13.77 9.83
N PHE A 75 -0.60 -14.07 10.82
CA PHE A 75 0.83 -14.23 10.64
C PHE A 75 1.12 -15.39 9.68
N ASP A 76 0.53 -16.56 9.94
CA ASP A 76 0.71 -17.74 9.09
C ASP A 76 0.16 -17.48 7.67
N GLN A 77 -0.96 -16.75 7.52
CA GLN A 77 -1.49 -16.37 6.20
C GLN A 77 -0.56 -15.44 5.42
N ILE A 78 0.09 -14.49 6.10
CA ILE A 78 1.08 -13.59 5.47
C ILE A 78 2.32 -14.39 5.10
N GLU A 79 2.78 -15.28 5.98
CA GLU A 79 3.94 -16.13 5.74
C GLU A 79 3.75 -17.04 4.51
N ARG A 80 2.54 -17.59 4.32
CA ARG A 80 2.16 -18.35 3.12
C ARG A 80 1.94 -17.48 1.88
N GLY A 81 1.88 -16.16 2.02
CA GLY A 81 1.62 -15.23 0.91
C GLY A 81 0.15 -15.15 0.48
N GLU A 82 -0.79 -15.72 1.24
CA GLU A 82 -2.23 -15.69 0.95
C GLU A 82 -2.86 -14.34 1.26
N LYS A 83 -2.28 -13.61 2.23
CA LYS A 83 -2.81 -12.34 2.72
C LYS A 83 -2.01 -11.17 2.17
N GLU A 84 -2.64 -10.40 1.27
CA GLU A 84 -2.01 -9.26 0.61
C GLU A 84 -2.18 -7.92 1.35
N SER A 85 -2.99 -7.89 2.41
CA SER A 85 -3.30 -6.64 3.12
C SER A 85 -3.59 -6.85 4.60
N GLU A 86 -3.10 -5.93 5.41
CA GLU A 86 -3.40 -5.85 6.84
C GLU A 86 -4.38 -4.71 7.11
N PHE A 87 -5.42 -5.00 7.89
CA PHE A 87 -6.48 -4.04 8.20
C PHE A 87 -6.42 -3.60 9.65
N ARG A 88 -6.47 -2.29 9.88
CA ARG A 88 -6.50 -1.71 11.23
C ARG A 88 -7.62 -0.68 11.35
N GLU A 89 -8.34 -0.71 12.47
CA GLU A 89 -9.41 0.26 12.72
C GLU A 89 -8.88 1.70 12.71
N PHE A 90 -9.69 2.63 12.20
CA PHE A 90 -9.35 4.05 12.25
C PHE A 90 -9.53 4.62 13.67
N LYS A 91 -8.61 4.27 14.58
CA LYS A 91 -8.55 4.69 15.98
C LYS A 91 -7.32 5.56 16.24
N ARG A 92 -7.38 6.37 17.31
CA ARG A 92 -6.35 7.37 17.67
C ARG A 92 -4.92 6.80 17.62
N HIS A 93 -4.70 5.60 18.17
CA HIS A 93 -3.37 4.99 18.20
C HIS A 93 -2.85 4.63 16.81
N TRP A 94 -3.71 4.14 15.92
CA TRP A 94 -3.34 3.85 14.53
C TRP A 94 -3.15 5.13 13.71
N ILE A 95 -3.96 6.15 13.93
CA ILE A 95 -3.81 7.46 13.28
C ILE A 95 -2.43 8.04 13.62
N GLN A 96 -2.08 8.09 14.90
CA GLN A 96 -0.77 8.60 15.33
C GLN A 96 0.39 7.78 14.76
N LYS A 97 0.22 6.46 14.62
CA LYS A 97 1.26 5.57 14.10
C LYS A 97 1.41 5.68 12.58
N LEU A 98 0.32 5.86 11.82
CA LEU A 98 0.29 5.74 10.36
C LEU A 98 0.16 7.08 9.63
N MET A 99 -0.16 8.17 10.32
CA MET A 99 -0.37 9.49 9.73
C MET A 99 0.50 10.55 10.41
N ASN A 100 0.82 11.59 9.65
CA ASN A 100 1.46 12.82 10.10
C ASN A 100 0.41 13.82 10.60
N ALA A 101 0.86 14.86 11.33
CA ALA A 101 -0.02 15.90 11.85
C ALA A 101 -0.73 16.71 10.76
N ASN A 102 -0.13 16.82 9.57
CA ASN A 102 -0.71 17.48 8.40
C ASN A 102 -1.76 16.62 7.65
N GLY A 103 -2.10 15.44 8.18
CA GLY A 103 -3.09 14.55 7.58
C GLY A 103 -2.56 13.65 6.45
N THR A 104 -1.27 13.71 6.10
CA THR A 104 -0.68 12.76 5.13
C THR A 104 -0.29 11.44 5.77
N PHE A 105 -0.12 10.39 4.98
CA PHE A 105 0.39 9.11 5.47
C PHE A 105 1.90 9.18 5.74
N LYS A 106 2.33 8.47 6.79
CA LYS A 106 3.75 8.23 7.04
C LYS A 106 4.30 7.26 6.01
N HIS A 107 5.48 7.59 5.47
CA HIS A 107 6.25 6.68 4.64
C HIS A 107 6.92 5.61 5.49
N TYR A 108 6.93 4.39 4.95
CA TYR A 108 7.59 3.19 5.46
C TYR A 108 8.12 2.41 4.25
N ASP A 109 9.23 1.71 4.44
CA ASP A 109 9.82 0.84 3.41
C ASP A 109 9.47 -0.63 3.69
N LEU A 110 9.44 -0.99 4.97
CA LEU A 110 9.22 -2.35 5.44
C LEU A 110 8.17 -2.39 6.54
N ILE A 111 7.57 -3.57 6.71
CA ILE A 111 6.68 -3.90 7.81
C ILE A 111 7.26 -5.13 8.48
N LEU A 112 7.53 -5.04 9.78
CA LEU A 112 7.93 -6.18 10.60
C LEU A 112 6.74 -6.65 11.41
N PHE A 113 6.24 -7.84 11.07
CA PHE A 113 5.20 -8.51 11.81
C PHE A 113 5.80 -9.39 12.90
N ARG A 114 5.25 -9.31 14.10
CA ARG A 114 5.57 -10.17 15.25
C ARG A 114 4.37 -11.06 15.57
N ASN A 115 4.61 -12.35 15.75
CA ASN A 115 3.60 -13.33 16.13
C ASN A 115 3.31 -13.29 17.64
N GLY A 116 2.41 -12.40 18.06
CA GLY A 116 2.05 -12.23 19.47
C GLY A 116 3.11 -11.49 20.32
N TYR A 117 2.99 -11.63 21.65
CA TYR A 117 3.71 -10.79 22.63
C TYR A 117 4.83 -11.50 23.41
N HIS A 118 5.04 -12.81 23.22
CA HIS A 118 6.05 -13.56 23.95
C HIS A 118 7.47 -13.19 23.50
N LYS A 119 8.48 -13.30 24.38
CA LYS A 119 9.83 -12.75 24.18
C LYS A 119 10.49 -13.16 22.86
N ASN A 120 10.41 -14.45 22.53
CA ASN A 120 11.00 -15.04 21.34
C ASN A 120 9.95 -15.25 20.23
N ALA A 121 9.02 -14.30 20.10
CA ALA A 121 7.98 -14.38 19.08
C ALA A 121 8.58 -14.36 17.68
N PRO A 122 8.20 -15.32 16.80
CA PRO A 122 8.60 -15.31 15.40
C PRO A 122 8.25 -13.99 14.73
N GLN A 123 9.09 -13.59 13.78
CA GLN A 123 8.95 -12.34 13.04
C GLN A 123 9.10 -12.57 11.55
N ILE A 124 8.30 -11.85 10.77
CA ILE A 124 8.45 -11.78 9.32
C ILE A 124 8.52 -10.33 8.90
N THR A 125 9.45 -10.02 8.00
CA THR A 125 9.58 -8.69 7.42
C THR A 125 9.08 -8.73 5.99
N VAL A 126 8.18 -7.81 5.65
CA VAL A 126 7.59 -7.69 4.32
C VAL A 126 7.74 -6.28 3.79
N GLU A 127 7.76 -6.14 2.48
CA GLU A 127 7.75 -4.85 1.80
C GLU A 127 6.44 -4.08 2.07
N PHE A 128 6.57 -2.77 2.36
CA PHE A 128 5.43 -1.86 2.46
C PHE A 128 5.06 -1.33 1.06
N LYS A 129 3.90 -1.70 0.53
CA LYS A 129 3.45 -1.21 -0.79
C LYS A 129 2.62 0.07 -0.73
N GLY A 130 2.06 0.39 0.42
CA GLY A 130 1.24 1.57 0.60
C GLY A 130 0.13 1.41 1.63
N ILE A 131 -0.59 2.49 1.85
CA ILE A 131 -1.69 2.55 2.79
C ILE A 131 -2.83 3.40 2.21
N ARG A 132 -4.06 2.99 2.46
CA ARG A 132 -5.25 3.79 2.17
C ARG A 132 -6.29 3.67 3.27
N ILE A 133 -7.22 4.61 3.31
CA ILE A 133 -8.38 4.55 4.21
C ILE A 133 -9.57 4.04 3.40
N ILE A 134 -10.16 2.94 3.87
CA ILE A 134 -11.39 2.40 3.32
C ILE A 134 -12.56 2.62 4.28
N LYS A 135 -13.78 2.68 3.75
CA LYS A 135 -15.01 2.77 4.53
C LYS A 135 -15.77 1.46 4.35
N GLN A 136 -16.07 0.78 5.44
CA GLN A 136 -16.92 -0.41 5.43
C GLN A 136 -18.28 -0.06 6.01
N LYS A 137 -19.36 -0.44 5.32
CA LYS A 137 -20.72 -0.30 5.84
C LYS A 137 -20.90 -1.33 6.96
N ARG A 138 -21.25 -0.88 8.16
CA ARG A 138 -21.55 -1.73 9.30
C ARG A 138 -22.98 -1.43 9.76
N GLY A 139 -23.90 -2.27 9.30
CA GLY A 139 -25.33 -2.09 9.53
C GLY A 139 -25.95 -0.95 8.73
N TRP A 140 -27.15 -0.54 9.12
CA TRP A 140 -27.96 0.44 8.37
C TRP A 140 -27.47 1.89 8.50
N PHE A 141 -26.83 2.26 9.62
CA PHE A 141 -26.59 3.67 9.97
C PHE A 141 -25.11 4.07 10.14
N ARG A 142 -24.16 3.14 10.09
CA ARG A 142 -22.77 3.44 10.46
C ARG A 142 -21.78 2.97 9.42
N HIS A 143 -20.87 3.86 9.04
CA HIS A 143 -19.66 3.51 8.31
C HIS A 143 -18.50 3.49 9.29
N GLN A 144 -17.74 2.39 9.30
CA GLN A 144 -16.51 2.29 10.05
C GLN A 144 -15.34 2.45 9.08
N LYS A 145 -14.38 3.31 9.46
CA LYS A 145 -13.16 3.54 8.68
C LYS A 145 -12.09 2.55 9.12
N TYR A 146 -11.33 2.05 8.15
CA TYR A 146 -10.17 1.19 8.37
C TYR A 146 -8.99 1.68 7.54
N PHE A 147 -7.79 1.53 8.08
CA PHE A 147 -6.57 1.52 7.30
C PHE A 147 -6.42 0.16 6.63
N GLU A 148 -6.17 0.16 5.34
CA GLU A 148 -5.72 -1.00 4.57
C GLU A 148 -4.26 -0.78 4.20
N ILE A 149 -3.39 -1.60 4.77
CA ILE A 149 -1.95 -1.59 4.54
C ILE A 149 -1.64 -2.68 3.52
N LYS A 150 -1.13 -2.31 2.35
CA LYS A 150 -0.79 -3.23 1.26
C LYS A 150 0.57 -3.87 1.51
N LEU A 151 0.63 -5.19 1.42
CA LEU A 151 1.81 -6.00 1.67
C LEU A 151 2.48 -6.39 0.35
N GLY A 152 3.80 -6.35 0.32
CA GLY A 152 4.61 -6.79 -0.81
C GLY A 152 5.29 -8.13 -0.57
N LYS A 153 6.49 -8.27 -1.12
CA LYS A 153 7.26 -9.51 -0.99
C LYS A 153 7.78 -9.68 0.45
N ILE A 154 7.93 -10.93 0.88
CA ILE A 154 8.61 -11.24 2.14
C ILE A 154 10.11 -11.07 1.94
N THR A 155 10.73 -10.21 2.75
CA THR A 155 12.16 -9.88 2.68
C THR A 155 12.98 -10.76 3.63
N SER A 156 12.47 -11.02 4.84
CA SER A 156 13.17 -11.86 5.82
C SER A 156 12.20 -12.60 6.74
N ARG A 157 12.67 -13.72 7.30
CA ARG A 157 11.96 -14.53 8.30
C ARG A 157 12.90 -14.77 9.48
N SER A 158 12.36 -14.66 10.70
CA SER A 158 13.03 -14.97 11.95
C SER A 158 12.14 -15.92 12.72
N THR A 159 12.65 -17.13 12.94
CA THR A 159 11.97 -18.20 13.68
C THR A 159 12.31 -18.15 15.15
#